data_AF-A0A7X7LMC8-F1
#
_entry.id   AF-A0A7X7LMC8-F1
#
_cell.length_a   1.000
_cell.length_b   1.000
_cell.length_c   1.000
_cell.angle_alpha   90.00
_cell.angle_beta   90.00
_cell.angle_gamma   90.00
#
_symmetry.space_group_name_H-M   'P 1'
#
loop_
_entity.id
_entity.type
_entity.pdbx_description
1 polymer ?
#
loop_
_entity_poly.entity_id
_entity_poly.type
_entity_poly.pdbx_seq_one_letter_code
_entity_poly.pdbx_strand_id
1 'polypeptide(L)'
;MAKGNGPRDYRLLHLGSDLQYFAVKVKETDLSIGIDSRDYSDDLSILCYRETIKIRRQLEEYLIIHPQFKTSLIPIETLPEAPVTANQMAAAAAIAGVGPMAAVAGAIADHIGQMLRQYSQNVIVENGGDIYLATTRERIIAVYAGDSPFSYNIGIKIKPETTA
;
A
#
# COMPACT_ATOMS: atom_id res chain seq x y z
N MET A 1 -8.13 -0.27 -26.22
CA MET A 1 -8.23 0.53 -24.97
C MET A 1 -7.22 1.66 -25.07
N ALA A 2 -7.63 2.89 -24.77
CA ALA A 2 -6.71 4.02 -24.78
C ALA A 2 -5.65 3.78 -23.69
N LYS A 3 -4.39 3.63 -24.10
CA LYS A 3 -3.27 3.56 -23.16
C LYS A 3 -3.10 4.96 -22.59
N GLY A 4 -3.30 5.12 -21.30
CA GLY A 4 -2.95 6.36 -20.62
C GLY A 4 -1.44 6.56 -20.65
N ASN A 5 -1.01 7.76 -21.01
CA ASN A 5 0.40 8.13 -21.17
C ASN A 5 0.89 9.05 -20.04
N GLY A 6 0.04 9.32 -19.04
CA GLY A 6 0.33 10.12 -17.86
C GLY A 6 0.76 9.27 -16.65
N PRO A 7 1.48 9.87 -15.69
CA PRO A 7 1.84 9.19 -14.44
C PRO A 7 0.57 8.77 -13.69
N ARG A 8 0.45 7.46 -13.42
CA ARG A 8 -0.69 6.79 -12.74
C ARG A 8 -1.97 6.60 -13.56
N ASP A 9 -1.97 6.87 -14.86
CA ASP A 9 -3.15 6.61 -15.70
C ASP A 9 -3.54 5.12 -15.73
N TYR A 10 -2.62 4.21 -15.41
CA TYR A 10 -2.91 2.78 -15.27
C TYR A 10 -4.04 2.51 -14.24
N ARG A 11 -4.25 3.41 -13.26
CA ARG A 11 -5.34 3.29 -12.28
C ARG A 11 -6.73 3.41 -12.92
N LEU A 12 -6.83 4.06 -14.08
CA LEU A 12 -8.07 4.15 -14.86
C LEU A 12 -8.43 2.82 -15.55
N LEU A 13 -7.48 1.88 -15.59
CA LEU A 13 -7.64 0.59 -16.26
C LEU A 13 -7.99 -0.53 -15.27
N HIS A 14 -8.32 -0.21 -14.03
CA HIS A 14 -8.80 -1.21 -13.08
C HIS A 14 -10.10 -1.85 -13.61
N LEU A 15 -10.10 -3.18 -13.73
CA LEU A 15 -11.22 -3.95 -14.29
C LEU A 15 -12.07 -4.66 -13.22
N GLY A 16 -11.77 -4.44 -11.93
CA GLY A 16 -12.52 -5.02 -10.82
C GLY A 16 -13.89 -4.39 -10.68
N SER A 17 -14.88 -4.87 -11.44
CA SER A 17 -16.25 -4.32 -11.44
C SER A 17 -16.99 -4.48 -10.11
N ASP A 18 -16.50 -5.34 -9.23
CA ASP A 18 -17.00 -5.58 -7.88
C ASP A 18 -16.39 -4.63 -6.84
N LEU A 19 -15.38 -3.84 -7.22
CA LEU A 19 -14.70 -2.91 -6.33
C LEU A 19 -15.00 -1.46 -6.71
N GLN A 20 -15.25 -0.64 -5.69
CA GLN A 20 -15.22 0.82 -5.81
C GLN A 20 -13.82 1.29 -5.47
N TYR A 21 -13.19 1.97 -6.43
CA TYR A 21 -11.87 2.57 -6.23
C TYR A 21 -11.98 4.03 -5.83
N PHE A 22 -11.12 4.47 -4.91
CA PHE A 22 -10.93 5.85 -4.52
C PHE A 22 -9.46 6.12 -4.19
N ALA A 23 -9.08 7.39 -4.11
CA ALA A 23 -7.71 7.80 -3.86
C ALA A 23 -7.58 8.53 -2.51
N VAL A 24 -6.49 8.26 -1.80
CA VAL A 24 -6.12 8.98 -0.58
C VAL A 24 -4.69 9.50 -0.74
N LYS A 25 -4.52 10.82 -0.71
CA LYS A 25 -3.23 11.47 -0.90
C LYS A 25 -2.87 12.36 0.28
N VAL A 26 -1.71 12.11 0.88
CA VAL A 26 -1.15 12.87 2.00
C VAL A 26 0.36 13.05 1.77
N LYS A 27 0.76 14.27 1.42
CA LYS A 27 2.14 14.59 1.00
C LYS A 27 2.63 13.63 -0.10
N GLU A 28 3.67 12.83 0.16
CA GLU A 28 4.24 11.86 -0.78
C GLU A 28 3.48 10.53 -0.84
N THR A 29 2.64 10.22 0.16
CA THR A 29 1.80 9.02 0.17
C THR A 29 0.61 9.23 -0.74
N ASP A 30 0.42 8.34 -1.70
CA ASP A 30 -0.61 8.45 -2.74
C ASP A 30 -1.20 7.07 -3.01
N LEU A 31 -2.25 6.75 -2.26
CA LEU A 31 -2.90 5.46 -2.22
C LEU A 31 -4.00 5.36 -3.28
N SER A 32 -4.07 4.24 -3.99
CA SER A 32 -5.28 3.80 -4.68
C SER A 32 -5.88 2.64 -3.91
N ILE A 33 -7.11 2.83 -3.44
CA ILE A 33 -7.80 1.89 -2.57
C ILE A 33 -9.01 1.34 -3.32
N GLY A 34 -9.13 0.03 -3.40
CA GLY A 34 -10.32 -0.67 -3.92
C GLY A 34 -10.94 -1.53 -2.82
N ILE A 35 -12.22 -1.34 -2.56
CA ILE A 35 -13.01 -2.15 -1.62
C ILE A 35 -14.30 -2.61 -2.28
N ASP A 36 -15.00 -3.60 -1.72
CA ASP A 36 -16.29 -4.03 -2.26
C ASP A 36 -17.23 -2.83 -2.44
N SER A 37 -17.82 -2.66 -3.63
CA SER A 37 -18.58 -1.46 -3.98
C SER A 37 -19.74 -1.16 -3.03
N ARG A 38 -20.31 -2.20 -2.42
CA ARG A 38 -21.41 -2.09 -1.45
C ARG A 38 -20.98 -1.57 -0.07
N ASP A 39 -19.69 -1.71 0.27
CA ASP A 39 -19.13 -1.33 1.57
C ASP A 39 -18.53 0.10 1.50
N TYR A 40 -18.43 0.69 0.31
CA TYR A 40 -17.92 2.05 0.14
C TYR A 40 -18.87 3.11 0.72
N SER A 41 -18.28 4.07 1.44
CA SER A 41 -18.92 5.31 1.88
C SER A 41 -17.89 6.44 1.94
N ASP A 42 -18.37 7.68 1.86
CA ASP A 42 -17.49 8.86 1.99
C ASP A 42 -16.87 8.94 3.40
N ASP A 43 -17.58 8.50 4.44
CA ASP A 43 -17.06 8.41 5.79
C ASP A 43 -15.86 7.44 5.90
N LEU A 44 -15.91 6.32 5.18
CA LEU A 44 -14.81 5.35 5.14
C LEU A 44 -13.60 5.91 4.38
N SER A 45 -13.82 6.67 3.31
CA SER A 45 -12.76 7.40 2.61
C SER A 45 -12.10 8.45 3.52
N ILE A 46 -12.89 9.21 4.28
CA ILE A 46 -12.41 10.18 5.28
C ILE A 46 -11.64 9.47 6.40
N LEU A 47 -12.09 8.31 6.86
CA LEU A 47 -11.37 7.50 7.84
C LEU A 47 -9.99 7.09 7.32
N CYS A 48 -9.90 6.60 6.08
CA CYS A 48 -8.62 6.25 5.44
C CYS A 48 -7.66 7.45 5.38
N TYR A 49 -8.17 8.63 5.01
CA TYR A 49 -7.39 9.86 4.99
C TYR A 49 -6.84 10.22 6.38
N ARG A 50 -7.68 10.17 7.41
CA ARG A 50 -7.28 10.46 8.80
C ARG A 50 -6.25 9.46 9.33
N GLU A 51 -6.45 8.17 9.08
CA GLU A 51 -5.51 7.13 9.52
C GLU A 51 -4.17 7.25 8.77
N THR A 52 -4.18 7.59 7.49
CA THR A 52 -2.96 7.87 6.72
C THR A 52 -2.16 9.03 7.32
N ILE A 53 -2.82 10.13 7.71
CA ILE A 53 -2.16 11.25 8.40
C ILE A 53 -1.54 10.78 9.72
N LYS A 54 -2.29 10.00 10.52
CA LYS A 54 -1.85 9.53 11.83
C LYS A 54 -0.58 8.68 11.74
N ILE A 55 -0.56 7.65 10.88
CA ILE A 55 0.60 6.77 10.71
C ILE A 55 1.82 7.57 10.23
N ARG A 56 1.61 8.43 9.24
CA ARG A 56 2.69 9.29 8.73
C ARG A 56 3.27 10.18 9.81
N ARG A 57 2.42 10.82 10.61
CA ARG A 57 2.85 11.66 11.72
C ARG A 57 3.67 10.86 12.74
N GLN A 58 3.18 9.68 13.15
CA GLN A 58 3.91 8.81 14.07
C GLN A 58 5.29 8.42 13.53
N LEU A 59 5.38 8.10 12.23
CA LEU A 59 6.67 7.79 11.60
C LEU A 59 7.55 9.04 11.51
N GLU A 60 7.02 10.19 11.06
CA GLU A 60 7.77 11.45 10.98
C GLU A 60 8.33 11.86 12.35
N GLU A 61 7.54 11.76 13.43
CA GLU A 61 7.98 12.01 14.81
C GLU A 61 9.07 11.01 15.24
N TYR A 62 8.89 9.73 14.91
CA TYR A 62 9.88 8.70 15.20
C TYR A 62 11.22 8.93 14.48
N LEU A 63 11.19 9.36 13.21
CA LEU A 63 12.38 9.67 12.42
C LEU A 63 13.16 10.87 12.96
N ILE A 64 12.52 11.79 13.69
CA ILE A 64 13.20 12.89 14.39
C ILE A 64 14.01 12.35 15.58
N ILE A 65 13.45 11.38 16.31
CA ILE A 65 14.06 10.78 17.50
C ILE A 65 15.14 9.76 17.13
N HIS A 66 14.95 9.02 16.04
CA HIS A 66 15.91 8.05 15.51
C HIS A 66 16.30 8.36 14.05
N PRO A 67 17.12 9.39 13.79
CA PRO A 67 17.46 9.81 12.43
C PRO A 67 18.14 8.74 11.57
N GLN A 68 18.86 7.81 12.20
CA GLN A 68 19.53 6.70 11.51
C GLN A 68 18.52 5.76 10.85
N PHE A 69 17.30 5.67 11.38
CA PHE A 69 16.21 4.89 10.78
C PHE A 69 15.85 5.38 9.38
N LYS A 70 15.99 6.69 9.12
CA LYS A 70 15.71 7.29 7.81
C LYS A 70 16.80 7.00 6.79
N THR A 71 18.06 6.96 7.21
CA THR A 71 19.22 7.00 6.30
C THR A 71 19.97 5.67 6.19
N SER A 72 19.75 4.73 7.11
CA SER A 72 20.41 3.44 7.07
C SER A 72 20.05 2.69 5.78
N LEU A 73 21.05 2.03 5.20
CA LEU A 73 20.91 1.11 4.07
C LEU A 73 21.04 -0.35 4.52
N ILE A 74 21.26 -0.58 5.81
CA ILE A 74 21.36 -1.89 6.46
C ILE A 74 20.30 -2.02 7.57
N PRO A 75 19.97 -3.25 8.01
CA PRO A 75 19.05 -3.43 9.12
C PRO A 75 19.55 -2.71 10.38
N ILE A 76 18.61 -2.09 11.11
CA ILE A 76 18.89 -1.48 12.41
C ILE A 76 17.76 -1.81 13.38
N GLU A 77 18.09 -1.83 14.67
CA GLU A 77 17.11 -2.04 15.72
C GLU A 77 16.24 -0.78 15.92
N THR A 78 14.99 -1.02 16.32
CA THR A 78 14.07 0.03 16.73
C THR A 78 14.34 0.47 18.16
N LEU A 79 13.82 1.64 18.52
CA LEU A 79 13.82 2.09 19.91
C LEU A 79 12.62 1.45 20.65
N PRO A 80 12.66 1.28 21.98
CA PRO A 80 11.57 0.66 22.73
C PRO A 80 10.18 1.29 22.50
N GLU A 81 10.12 2.60 22.25
CA GLU A 81 8.87 3.34 22.00
C GLU A 81 8.55 3.52 20.51
N ALA A 82 9.16 2.72 19.62
CA ALA A 82 8.91 2.82 18.19
C ALA A 82 7.44 2.51 17.86
N PRO A 83 6.81 3.27 16.95
CA PRO A 83 5.46 2.98 16.50
C PRO A 83 5.40 1.61 15.81
N VAL A 84 4.23 0.97 15.84
CA VAL A 84 4.02 -0.37 15.25
C VAL A 84 4.53 -0.45 13.82
N THR A 85 4.24 0.55 12.98
CA THR A 85 4.70 0.63 11.59
C THR A 85 6.23 0.63 11.48
N ALA A 86 6.95 1.30 12.38
CA ALA A 86 8.41 1.29 12.37
C ALA A 86 8.97 -0.09 12.76
N ASN A 87 8.35 -0.78 13.73
CA ASN A 87 8.72 -2.15 14.08
C ASN A 87 8.50 -3.12 12.90
N GLN A 88 7.37 -2.99 12.19
CA GLN A 88 7.09 -3.79 10.99
C GLN A 88 8.11 -3.53 9.88
N MET A 89 8.44 -2.25 9.63
CA MET A 89 9.46 -1.86 8.66
C MET A 89 10.84 -2.45 9.00
N ALA A 90 11.25 -2.36 10.27
CA ALA A 90 12.53 -2.91 10.72
C ALA A 90 12.60 -4.43 10.58
N ALA A 91 11.51 -5.14 10.93
CA ALA A 91 11.43 -6.59 10.79
C ALA A 91 11.54 -7.03 9.31
N ALA A 92 10.79 -6.37 8.41
CA ALA A 92 10.87 -6.65 6.98
C ALA A 92 12.27 -6.35 6.40
N ALA A 93 12.86 -5.23 6.81
CA ALA A 93 14.18 -4.81 6.38
C ALA A 93 15.28 -5.78 6.86
N ALA A 94 15.16 -6.32 8.08
CA ALA A 94 16.06 -7.33 8.61
C ALA A 94 16.04 -8.63 7.80
N ILE A 95 14.87 -9.09 7.36
CA ILE A 95 14.72 -10.28 6.50
C ILE A 95 15.40 -10.05 5.14
N ALA A 96 15.22 -8.86 4.56
CA ALA A 96 15.75 -8.53 3.23
C ALA A 96 17.20 -8.02 3.23
N GLY A 97 17.80 -7.76 4.41
CA GLY A 97 19.16 -7.24 4.52
C GLY A 97 19.31 -5.78 4.04
N VAL A 98 18.27 -4.97 4.19
CA VAL A 98 18.22 -3.56 3.73
C VAL A 98 17.91 -2.60 4.88
N GLY A 99 17.90 -1.30 4.60
CA GLY A 99 17.46 -0.26 5.53
C GLY A 99 15.94 -0.21 5.72
N PRO A 100 15.42 0.19 6.91
CA PRO A 100 13.98 0.21 7.18
C PRO A 100 13.13 1.04 6.22
N MET A 101 13.66 2.17 5.73
CA MET A 101 12.92 3.03 4.79
C MET A 101 12.59 2.34 3.46
N ALA A 102 13.27 1.25 3.10
CA ALA A 102 12.93 0.46 1.92
C ALA A 102 11.55 -0.21 2.02
N ALA A 103 11.01 -0.39 3.24
CA ALA A 103 9.72 -1.02 3.49
C ALA A 103 8.57 -0.03 3.69
N VAL A 104 8.80 1.29 3.58
CA VAL A 104 7.83 2.31 4.02
C VAL A 104 6.51 2.28 3.26
N ALA A 105 6.54 2.11 1.93
CA ALA A 105 5.33 2.18 1.12
C ALA A 105 4.44 0.95 1.34
N GLY A 106 5.04 -0.25 1.34
CA GLY A 106 4.39 -1.50 1.74
C GLY A 106 3.83 -1.48 3.16
N ALA A 107 4.57 -0.97 4.14
CA ALA A 107 4.10 -0.90 5.54
C ALA A 107 2.87 0.02 5.70
N ILE A 108 2.81 1.14 4.96
CA ILE A 108 1.62 2.00 4.94
C ILE A 108 0.44 1.29 4.26
N ALA A 109 0.68 0.63 3.12
CA ALA A 109 -0.37 -0.10 2.41
C ALA A 109 -0.95 -1.23 3.28
N ASP A 110 -0.09 -1.97 3.98
CA ASP A 110 -0.47 -3.03 4.92
C ASP A 110 -1.30 -2.51 6.09
N HIS A 111 -0.87 -1.43 6.75
CA HIS A 111 -1.64 -0.84 7.85
C HIS A 111 -3.05 -0.40 7.42
N ILE A 112 -3.16 0.32 6.30
CA ILE A 112 -4.46 0.77 5.78
C ILE A 112 -5.30 -0.43 5.36
N GLY A 113 -4.69 -1.44 4.73
CA GLY A 113 -5.35 -2.68 4.31
C GLY A 113 -5.94 -3.48 5.48
N GLN A 114 -5.15 -3.67 6.55
CA GLN A 114 -5.60 -4.34 7.76
C GLN A 114 -6.73 -3.59 8.48
N MET A 115 -6.68 -2.26 8.49
CA MET A 115 -7.78 -1.45 9.01
C MET A 115 -9.06 -1.63 8.18
N LEU A 116 -8.94 -1.58 6.85
CA LEU A 116 -10.07 -1.72 5.93
C LEU A 116 -10.71 -3.12 5.94
N ARG A 117 -9.95 -4.17 6.30
CA ARG A 117 -10.50 -5.53 6.46
C ARG A 117 -11.62 -5.62 7.49
N GLN A 118 -11.72 -4.68 8.42
CA GLN A 118 -12.80 -4.62 9.40
C GLN A 118 -14.13 -4.18 8.76
N TYR A 119 -14.08 -3.58 7.58
CA TYR A 119 -15.21 -2.97 6.89
C TYR A 119 -15.57 -3.67 5.58
N SER A 120 -14.60 -4.29 4.90
CA SER A 120 -14.82 -4.96 3.62
C SER A 120 -14.05 -6.27 3.49
N GLN A 121 -14.63 -7.24 2.78
CA GLN A 121 -14.01 -8.57 2.59
C GLN A 121 -12.93 -8.55 1.51
N ASN A 122 -13.15 -7.75 0.46
CA ASN A 122 -12.15 -7.51 -0.57
C ASN A 122 -11.53 -6.13 -0.37
N VAL A 123 -10.22 -6.08 -0.21
CA VAL A 123 -9.45 -4.85 -0.01
C VAL A 123 -8.19 -4.91 -0.86
N ILE A 124 -7.96 -3.86 -1.64
CA ILE A 124 -6.72 -3.62 -2.39
C ILE A 124 -6.22 -2.24 -1.99
N VAL A 125 -4.98 -2.13 -1.53
CA VAL A 125 -4.33 -0.84 -1.26
C VAL A 125 -3.01 -0.80 -2.01
N GLU A 126 -2.96 0.02 -3.06
CA GLU A 126 -1.75 0.28 -3.84
C GLU A 126 -1.10 1.59 -3.36
N ASN A 127 0.19 1.55 -3.04
CA ASN A 127 1.01 2.70 -2.69
C ASN A 127 2.26 2.75 -3.57
N GLY A 128 2.10 3.22 -4.81
CA GLY A 128 3.17 3.21 -5.80
C GLY A 128 3.39 1.79 -6.34
N GLY A 129 4.53 1.18 -6.00
CA GLY A 129 4.87 -0.18 -6.43
C GLY A 129 4.38 -1.29 -5.49
N ASP A 130 3.99 -0.93 -4.26
CA ASP A 130 3.60 -1.89 -3.23
C ASP A 130 2.08 -2.04 -3.16
N ILE A 131 1.62 -3.28 -2.94
CA ILE A 131 0.19 -3.61 -2.89
C ILE A 131 -0.10 -4.49 -1.69
N TYR A 132 -1.01 -4.05 -0.83
CA TYR A 132 -1.74 -4.93 0.07
C TYR A 132 -2.97 -5.49 -0.65
N LEU A 133 -3.24 -6.79 -0.48
CA LEU A 133 -4.36 -7.47 -1.11
C LEU A 133 -4.97 -8.47 -0.14
N ALA A 134 -6.27 -8.31 0.13
CA ALA A 134 -7.14 -9.30 0.74
C ALA A 134 -8.31 -9.53 -0.20
N THR A 135 -8.60 -10.78 -0.58
CA THR A 135 -9.70 -11.03 -1.52
C THR A 135 -10.32 -12.41 -1.34
N THR A 136 -11.61 -12.50 -1.65
CA THR A 136 -12.40 -13.75 -1.63
C THR A 136 -12.50 -14.41 -3.00
N ARG A 137 -11.92 -13.80 -4.05
CA ARG A 137 -11.91 -14.32 -5.43
C ARG A 137 -10.56 -14.13 -6.10
N GLU A 138 -10.30 -14.89 -7.17
CA GLU A 138 -9.07 -14.75 -7.94
C GLU A 138 -8.94 -13.32 -8.51
N ARG A 139 -7.73 -12.75 -8.39
CA ARG A 139 -7.38 -11.42 -8.94
C ARG A 139 -6.13 -11.55 -9.81
N ILE A 140 -6.03 -10.70 -10.83
CA ILE A 140 -4.81 -10.55 -11.64
C ILE A 140 -4.25 -9.16 -11.38
N ILE A 141 -3.06 -9.10 -10.78
CA ILE A 141 -2.33 -7.86 -10.56
C ILE A 141 -1.45 -7.61 -11.78
N ALA A 142 -1.84 -6.66 -12.62
CA ALA A 142 -1.10 -6.30 -13.82
C ALA A 142 0.25 -5.67 -13.48
N VAL A 143 1.29 -6.04 -14.21
CA VAL A 143 2.61 -5.39 -14.12
C VAL A 143 2.67 -4.28 -15.15
N TYR A 144 2.70 -3.04 -14.66
CA TYR A 144 2.94 -1.88 -15.52
C TYR A 144 4.45 -1.66 -15.68
N ALA A 145 4.94 -1.76 -16.91
CA ALA A 145 6.36 -1.71 -17.24
C ALA A 145 6.74 -0.47 -18.07
N GLY A 146 5.95 0.61 -17.98
CA GLY A 146 6.18 1.84 -18.74
C GLY A 146 6.09 1.60 -20.26
N ASP A 147 7.10 2.08 -21.00
CA ASP A 147 7.21 1.94 -22.46
C ASP A 147 7.70 0.56 -22.93
N SER A 148 7.95 -0.36 -22.00
CA SER A 148 8.36 -1.74 -22.31
C SER A 148 7.28 -2.47 -23.11
N PRO A 149 7.65 -3.36 -24.06
CA PRO A 149 6.70 -4.21 -24.78
C PRO A 149 5.92 -5.15 -23.84
N PHE A 150 6.38 -5.35 -22.61
CA PHE A 150 5.68 -6.15 -21.60
C PHE A 150 4.55 -5.40 -20.87
N SER A 151 4.49 -4.07 -21.01
CA SER A 151 3.47 -3.26 -20.36
C SER A 151 2.07 -3.65 -20.83
N TYR A 152 1.16 -3.86 -19.87
CA TYR A 152 -0.20 -4.37 -20.09
C TYR A 152 -0.29 -5.82 -20.62
N ASN A 153 0.81 -6.56 -20.69
CA ASN A 153 0.86 -7.94 -21.20
C ASN A 153 1.21 -8.98 -20.12
N ILE A 154 1.66 -8.55 -18.93
CA ILE A 154 2.03 -9.43 -17.82
C ILE A 154 1.14 -9.13 -16.61
N GLY A 155 0.67 -10.17 -15.94
CA GLY A 155 -0.03 -10.06 -14.67
C GLY A 155 0.28 -11.24 -13.76
N ILE A 156 0.27 -10.98 -12.46
CA ILE A 156 0.45 -11.99 -11.41
C ILE A 156 -0.93 -12.40 -10.94
N LYS A 157 -1.23 -13.70 -11.07
CA LYS A 157 -2.48 -14.27 -10.60
C LYS A 157 -2.39 -14.55 -9.10
N ILE A 158 -3.28 -13.96 -8.33
CA ILE A 158 -3.40 -14.16 -6.89
C ILE A 158 -4.71 -14.88 -6.60
N LYS A 159 -4.62 -15.99 -5.84
CA LYS A 159 -5.79 -16.74 -5.41
C LYS A 159 -6.22 -16.30 -4.00
N PRO A 160 -7.50 -16.44 -3.63
CA PRO A 160 -7.99 -16.02 -2.32
C PRO A 160 -7.20 -16.61 -1.16
N GLU A 161 -6.83 -17.89 -1.27
CA GLU A 161 -6.21 -18.67 -0.20
C GLU A 161 -4.79 -18.18 0.13
N THR A 162 -4.16 -17.41 -0.75
CA THR A 162 -2.85 -16.80 -0.51
C THR A 162 -2.92 -15.43 0.15
N THR A 163 -4.13 -14.94 0.45
CA THR A 163 -4.40 -13.61 1.01
C THR A 163 -5.18 -13.64 2.33
N ALA A 164 -5.40 -14.85 2.86
CA ALA A 164 -6.22 -15.10 4.05
C ALA A 164 -5.53 -14.62 5.33
#